data_AF-A0A7J2ZI29-F1
#
_entry.id   AF-A0A7J2ZI29-F1
#
_cell.length_a   1.000
_cell.length_b   1.000
_cell.length_c   1.000
_cell.angle_alpha   90.00
_cell.angle_beta   90.00
_cell.angle_gamma   90.00
#
_symmetry.space_group_name_H-M   'P 1'
#
loop_
_entity.id
_entity.type
_entity.pdbx_description
1 polymer ?
#
loop_
_entity_poly.entity_id
_entity_poly.type
_entity_poly.pdbx_seq_one_letter_code
_entity_poly.pdbx_strand_id
1 'polypeptide(L)'
;MDCSGEVEKLLKNSPFTSTVELWGEEIYFELPVKLSLLGERRKMSVGEIAYWPEGNCLCIFFGRTPHSRDGEPVAYSDVKPLGRITSGLENLKKVKACESVNVSISRQHTT
;
A
#
# COMPACT_ATOMS: atom_id res chain seq x y z
N MET A 1 6.12 13.71 15.44
CA MET A 1 6.73 12.37 15.32
C MET A 1 7.30 12.28 13.93
N ASP A 2 8.61 12.08 13.82
CA ASP A 2 9.35 12.08 12.56
C ASP A 2 9.08 10.78 11.78
N CYS A 3 8.67 10.88 10.51
CA CYS A 3 8.44 9.73 9.64
C CYS A 3 9.74 8.93 9.36
N SER A 4 10.92 9.49 9.66
CA SER A 4 12.22 8.85 9.46
C SER A 4 12.33 7.48 10.16
N GLY A 5 11.80 7.36 11.38
CA GLY A 5 11.86 6.13 12.16
C GLY A 5 11.03 4.99 11.57
N GLU A 6 9.87 5.31 10.99
CA GLU A 6 8.99 4.32 10.36
C GLU A 6 9.58 3.80 9.03
N VAL A 7 10.23 4.69 8.27
CA VAL A 7 10.99 4.30 7.07
C VAL A 7 12.16 3.39 7.43
N GLU A 8 12.86 3.66 8.54
CA GLU A 8 13.97 2.81 9.00
C GLU A 8 13.50 1.40 9.40
N LYS A 9 12.33 1.28 10.05
CA LYS A 9 11.73 -0.03 10.35
C LYS A 9 11.48 -0.85 9.08
N LEU A 10 10.92 -0.21 8.05
CA LEU A 10 10.68 -0.85 6.76
C LEU A 10 11.99 -1.29 6.09
N LEU A 11 13.01 -0.42 6.07
CA LEU A 11 14.33 -0.74 5.50
C LEU A 11 14.98 -1.94 6.20
N LYS A 12 14.92 -2.02 7.53
CA LYS A 12 15.53 -3.12 8.32
C LYS A 12 14.86 -4.47 8.09
N ASN A 13 13.58 -4.48 7.70
CA ASN A 13 12.82 -5.70 7.45
C ASN A 13 12.66 -6.00 5.96
N SER A 14 13.48 -5.38 5.11
CA SER A 14 13.50 -5.59 3.66
C SER A 14 14.77 -6.34 3.24
N PRO A 15 14.71 -7.24 2.22
CA PRO A 15 13.53 -7.65 1.48
C PRO A 15 12.64 -8.62 2.28
N PHE A 16 11.36 -8.66 1.95
CA PHE A 16 10.43 -9.63 2.50
C PHE A 16 9.50 -10.18 1.42
N THR A 17 8.89 -11.32 1.71
CA THR A 17 7.86 -11.94 0.88
C THR A 17 6.52 -11.87 1.60
N SER A 18 5.45 -11.65 0.86
CA SER A 18 4.08 -11.66 1.37
C SER A 18 3.16 -12.34 0.35
N THR A 19 1.88 -12.44 0.69
CA THR A 19 0.84 -13.00 -0.19
C THR A 19 -0.11 -11.88 -0.58
N VAL A 20 -0.39 -11.76 -1.87
CA VAL A 20 -1.31 -10.75 -2.40
C VAL A 20 -2.74 -11.14 -2.07
N GLU A 21 -3.48 -10.17 -1.55
CA GLU A 21 -4.92 -10.18 -1.44
C GLU A 21 -5.53 -9.10 -2.35
N LEU A 22 -6.77 -9.31 -2.78
CA LEU A 22 -7.50 -8.39 -3.64
C LEU A 22 -8.84 -7.98 -3.02
N TRP A 23 -9.19 -6.71 -3.15
CA TRP A 23 -10.49 -6.19 -2.77
C TRP A 23 -11.02 -5.18 -3.79
N GLY A 24 -11.68 -5.70 -4.84
CA GLY A 24 -11.95 -4.92 -6.05
C GLY A 24 -10.62 -4.59 -6.76
N GLU A 25 -10.43 -3.33 -7.16
CA GLU A 25 -9.18 -2.82 -7.75
C GLU A 25 -8.24 -2.22 -6.68
N GLU A 26 -8.06 -2.98 -5.59
CA GLU A 26 -7.07 -2.76 -4.53
C GLU A 26 -6.26 -4.04 -4.34
N ILE A 27 -4.93 -3.92 -4.39
CA ILE A 27 -4.00 -4.95 -3.92
C ILE A 27 -3.61 -4.59 -2.51
N TYR A 28 -3.62 -5.56 -1.60
CA TYR A 28 -3.00 -5.40 -0.30
C TYR A 28 -2.24 -6.64 0.12
N PHE A 29 -1.22 -6.45 0.95
CA PHE A 29 -0.41 -7.53 1.50
C PHE A 29 0.20 -7.12 2.84
N GLU A 30 0.43 -8.09 3.71
CA GLU A 30 0.93 -7.85 5.07
C GLU A 30 2.39 -7.34 5.05
N LEU A 31 2.69 -6.40 5.94
CA LEU A 31 4.03 -5.90 6.22
C LEU A 31 4.69 -6.68 7.37
N PRO A 32 6.03 -6.90 7.34
CA PRO A 32 6.74 -7.60 8.40
C PRO A 32 6.87 -6.80 9.71
N VAL A 33 6.40 -5.54 9.71
CA VAL A 33 6.52 -4.63 10.86
C VAL A 33 5.33 -3.68 10.90
N LYS A 34 4.81 -3.42 12.10
CA LYS A 34 3.75 -2.42 12.33
C LYS A 34 4.30 -1.00 12.27
N LEU A 35 3.55 -0.12 11.61
CA LEU A 35 3.90 1.29 11.45
C LEU A 35 3.00 2.22 12.27
N SER A 36 3.60 3.29 12.80
CA SER A 36 2.93 4.34 13.57
C SER A 36 2.92 5.67 12.81
N LEU A 37 2.31 5.67 11.62
CA LEU A 37 2.22 6.85 10.76
C LEU A 37 1.13 7.83 11.24
N LEU A 38 1.20 9.08 10.77
CA LEU A 38 0.20 10.12 11.02
C LEU A 38 -0.73 10.29 9.82
N GLY A 39 -1.91 10.86 10.08
CA GLY A 39 -2.91 11.12 9.06
C GLY A 39 -3.73 9.89 8.71
N GLU A 40 -5.02 10.09 8.49
CA GLU A 40 -5.93 9.02 8.13
C GLU A 40 -7.04 9.54 7.23
N ARG A 41 -7.42 8.73 6.23
CA ARG A 41 -8.60 8.94 5.41
C ARG A 41 -8.99 7.64 4.72
N ARG A 42 -10.22 7.57 4.23
CA ARG A 42 -10.71 6.43 3.42
C ARG A 42 -10.71 6.70 1.92
N LYS A 43 -10.97 7.94 1.50
CA LYS A 43 -11.02 8.30 0.08
C LYS A 43 -9.58 8.42 -0.45
N MET A 44 -9.29 7.65 -1.48
CA MET A 44 -7.98 7.58 -2.12
C MET A 44 -8.11 7.98 -3.60
N SER A 45 -6.98 8.15 -4.28
CA SER A 45 -6.93 8.30 -5.74
C SER A 45 -6.32 7.05 -6.38
N VAL A 46 -6.65 6.79 -7.64
CA VAL A 46 -5.97 5.77 -8.44
C VAL A 46 -4.45 6.04 -8.46
N GLY A 47 -3.68 5.00 -8.16
CA GLY A 47 -2.22 5.01 -8.02
C GLY A 47 -1.70 5.32 -6.63
N GLU A 48 -2.55 5.70 -5.66
CA GLU A 48 -2.09 5.95 -4.29
C GLU A 48 -1.73 4.66 -3.55
N ILE A 49 -0.78 4.80 -2.62
CA ILE A 49 -0.30 3.77 -1.71
C ILE A 49 -0.60 4.23 -0.28
N ALA A 50 -1.11 3.35 0.56
CA ALA A 50 -1.37 3.62 1.96
C ALA A 50 -1.01 2.43 2.85
N TYR A 51 -0.86 2.68 4.15
CA TYR A 51 -0.78 1.65 5.17
C TYR A 51 -2.14 1.49 5.84
N TRP A 52 -2.64 0.26 5.92
CA TRP A 52 -3.86 -0.08 6.64
C TRP A 52 -3.52 -0.63 8.04
N PRO A 53 -3.77 0.14 9.12
CA PRO A 53 -3.30 -0.23 10.46
C PRO A 53 -3.97 -1.46 11.05
N GLU A 54 -5.27 -1.68 10.78
CA GLU A 54 -6.02 -2.81 11.33
C GLU A 54 -5.51 -4.15 10.79
N GLY A 55 -5.20 -4.21 9.50
CA GLY A 55 -4.66 -5.40 8.85
C GLY A 55 -3.13 -5.51 8.87
N ASN A 56 -2.40 -4.49 9.31
CA ASN A 56 -0.94 -4.40 9.15
C ASN A 56 -0.51 -4.56 7.68
N CYS A 57 -1.26 -3.97 6.75
CA CYS A 57 -1.06 -4.17 5.31
C CYS A 57 -0.57 -2.90 4.61
N LEU A 58 0.19 -3.08 3.53
CA LEU A 58 0.34 -2.06 2.51
C LEU A 58 -0.78 -2.21 1.49
N CYS A 59 -1.46 -1.12 1.17
CA CYS A 59 -2.56 -1.05 0.20
C CYS A 59 -2.10 -0.26 -1.03
N ILE A 60 -2.44 -0.78 -2.21
CA ILE A 60 -2.18 -0.18 -3.50
C ILE A 60 -3.50 -0.05 -4.25
N PHE A 61 -3.97 1.17 -4.43
CA PHE A 61 -5.25 1.46 -5.08
C PHE A 61 -5.02 1.68 -6.58
N PHE A 62 -5.55 0.81 -7.43
CA PHE A 62 -5.41 0.93 -8.89
C PHE A 62 -6.74 1.08 -9.64
N GLY A 63 -7.83 1.26 -8.89
CA GLY A 63 -9.17 1.52 -9.42
C GLY A 63 -10.24 1.52 -8.32
N ARG A 64 -11.46 1.10 -8.65
CA ARG A 64 -12.60 1.07 -7.71
C ARG A 64 -12.52 -0.12 -6.75
N THR A 65 -12.75 0.17 -5.48
CA THR A 65 -13.00 -0.82 -4.42
C THR A 65 -14.51 -1.09 -4.25
N PRO A 66 -14.92 -2.15 -3.53
CA PRO A 66 -16.33 -2.39 -3.21
C PRO A 66 -17.04 -1.26 -2.44
N HIS A 67 -16.32 -0.39 -1.73
CA HIS A 67 -16.90 0.80 -1.09
C HIS A 67 -16.92 2.05 -1.99
N SER A 68 -16.39 1.96 -3.19
CA SER A 68 -16.36 3.09 -4.12
C SER A 68 -17.76 3.38 -4.67
N ARG A 69 -18.34 4.50 -4.21
CA ARG A 69 -19.63 5.00 -4.72
C ARG A 69 -19.49 5.73 -6.06
N ASP A 70 -18.37 6.42 -6.22
CA ASP A 70 -18.03 7.16 -7.43
C ASP A 70 -16.88 6.47 -8.18
N GLY A 71 -16.19 7.20 -9.07
CA GLY A 71 -14.99 6.72 -9.76
C GLY A 71 -13.73 6.59 -8.90
N GLU A 72 -13.73 7.15 -7.67
CA GLU A 72 -12.56 7.16 -6.79
C GLU A 72 -12.54 5.97 -5.81
N PRO A 73 -11.36 5.36 -5.55
CA PRO A 73 -11.21 4.31 -4.56
C PRO A 73 -11.59 4.75 -3.15
N VAL A 74 -12.21 3.85 -2.39
CA VAL A 74 -12.52 4.04 -0.97
C VAL A 74 -12.06 2.83 -0.16
N ALA A 75 -11.10 3.01 0.74
CA ALA A 75 -10.59 1.96 1.61
C ALA A 75 -11.69 1.38 2.53
N TYR A 76 -11.48 0.13 2.98
CA TYR A 76 -12.41 -0.57 3.87
C TYR A 76 -12.64 0.19 5.19
N SER A 77 -11.56 0.57 5.86
CA SER A 77 -11.54 1.50 7.00
C SER A 77 -10.43 2.53 6.82
N ASP A 78 -10.12 3.30 7.87
CA ASP A 78 -9.14 4.37 7.80
C ASP A 78 -7.73 3.84 7.47
N VAL A 79 -7.12 4.42 6.44
CA VAL A 79 -5.75 4.11 6.02
C VAL A 79 -4.87 5.35 6.15
N LYS A 80 -3.56 5.14 6.24
CA LYS A 80 -2.55 6.18 6.39
C LYS A 80 -1.84 6.38 5.05
N PRO A 81 -2.11 7.46 4.28
CA PRO A 81 -1.51 7.67 2.97
C PRO A 81 0.02 7.75 3.07
N LEU A 82 0.71 7.06 2.16
CA LEU A 82 2.17 6.93 2.14
C LEU A 82 2.81 7.51 0.90
N GLY A 83 2.15 7.41 -0.25
CA GLY A 83 2.72 7.87 -1.50
C GLY A 83 1.90 7.44 -2.72
N ARG A 84 2.58 7.34 -3.86
CA ARG A 84 1.96 7.04 -5.14
C ARG A 84 2.91 6.19 -5.99
N ILE A 85 2.33 5.33 -6.81
CA ILE A 85 3.03 4.60 -7.85
C ILE A 85 3.55 5.57 -8.91
N THR A 86 4.82 5.46 -9.25
CA THR A 86 5.47 6.24 -10.30
C THR A 86 5.56 5.52 -11.64
N SER A 87 5.48 4.18 -11.65
CA SER A 87 5.55 3.36 -12.86
C SER A 87 4.87 1.99 -12.68
N GLY A 88 4.32 1.42 -13.76
CA GLY A 88 3.80 0.04 -13.77
C GLY A 88 2.38 -0.14 -13.25
N LEU A 89 1.64 0.95 -13.04
CA LEU A 89 0.25 0.96 -12.56
C LEU A 89 -0.67 0.06 -13.42
N GLU A 90 -0.50 0.10 -14.74
CA GLU A 90 -1.26 -0.68 -15.71
C GLU A 90 -1.08 -2.20 -15.57
N ASN A 91 0.05 -2.64 -14.99
CA ASN A 91 0.33 -4.06 -14.80
C ASN A 91 -0.38 -4.66 -13.59
N LEU A 92 -0.83 -3.83 -12.64
CA LEU A 92 -1.51 -4.28 -11.43
C LEU A 92 -2.83 -5.01 -11.73
N LYS A 93 -3.49 -4.68 -12.85
CA LYS A 93 -4.70 -5.37 -13.31
C LYS A 93 -4.48 -6.85 -13.67
N LYS A 94 -3.24 -7.29 -13.82
CA LYS A 94 -2.88 -8.68 -14.17
C LYS A 94 -2.63 -9.54 -12.93
N VAL A 95 -2.43 -8.91 -11.77
CA VAL A 95 -2.11 -9.59 -10.50
C VAL A 95 -3.34 -10.35 -10.00
N LYS A 96 -3.11 -11.55 -9.45
CA LYS A 96 -4.17 -12.38 -8.88
C LYS A 96 -4.01 -12.51 -7.38
N ALA A 97 -5.13 -12.71 -6.69
CA ALA A 97 -5.12 -13.08 -5.29
C ALA A 97 -4.34 -14.39 -5.08
N CYS A 98 -3.75 -14.55 -3.91
CA CYS A 98 -2.88 -15.65 -3.51
C CYS A 98 -1.55 -15.76 -4.29
N GLU A 99 -1.19 -14.77 -5.12
CA GLU A 99 0.15 -14.69 -5.71
C GLU A 99 1.17 -14.25 -4.65
N SER A 100 2.38 -14.83 -4.71
CA SER A 100 3.48 -14.41 -3.84
C SER A 100 4.09 -13.11 -4.36
N VAL A 101 4.30 -12.14 -3.48
CA VAL A 101 4.95 -10.86 -3.79
C VAL A 101 6.25 -10.73 -3.02
N ASN A 102 7.33 -10.34 -3.71
CA ASN A 102 8.59 -9.94 -3.08
C ASN A 102 8.69 -8.41 -3.06
N VAL A 103 8.95 -7.86 -1.87
CA VAL A 103 8.98 -6.42 -1.64
C VAL A 103 10.37 -6.01 -1.19
N SER A 104 10.97 -5.09 -1.94
CA SER A 104 12.28 -4.51 -1.66
C SER A 104 12.16 -3.00 -1.50
N ILE A 105 12.73 -2.46 -0.43
CA ILE A 105 12.67 -1.05 -0.07
C ILE A 105 14.09 -0.51 -0.10
N SER A 106 14.29 0.59 -0.82
CA SER A 106 15.59 1.23 -0.96
C SER A 106 15.45 2.76 -0.91
N ARG A 107 16.53 3.42 -0.47
CA ARG A 107 16.61 4.89 -0.55
C ARG A 107 16.99 5.27 -1.97
N GLN A 108 16.19 6.11 -2.62
CA GLN A 108 16.57 6.70 -3.88
C GLN A 108 17.50 7.89 -3.61
N HIS A 109 18.69 7.88 -4.20
CA HIS A 109 19.52 9.08 -4.32
C HIS A 109 19.04 9.86 -5.54
N THR A 110 18.26 10.91 -5.33
CA THR A 110 18.07 11.94 -6.35
C THR A 110 19.38 12.70 -6.46
N THR A 111 20.05 12.57 -7.61
CA THR A 111 21.15 13.47 -8.02
C THR A 111 20.57 14.81 -8.42
#